data_AF-A0A447U6I6-F1
#
_entry.id   AF-A0A447U6I6-F1
#
_cell.length_a   1.000
_cell.length_b   1.000
_cell.length_c   1.000
_cell.angle_alpha   90.00
_cell.angle_beta   90.00
_cell.angle_gamma   90.00
#
_symmetry.space_group_name_H-M   'P 1'
#
loop_
_entity.id
_entity.type
_entity.pdbx_description
1 polymer ?
#
loop_
_entity_poly.entity_id
_entity_poly.type
_entity_poly.pdbx_seq_one_letter_code
_entity_poly.pdbx_strand_id
1 'polypeptide(L)' 'MPTMTRFWESLGGERIKGNYYALPLAIARKSESEIASKKRAEYRRRYALLDSVVEQVPVTFKR' A
#
# COMPACT_ATOMS: atom_id res chain seq x y z
N MET A 1 -7.72 -16.54 18.11
CA MET A 1 -6.90 -16.03 16.97
C MET A 1 -6.74 -14.53 17.14
N PRO A 2 -5.53 -13.98 17.21
CA PRO A 2 -5.34 -12.53 17.29
C PRO A 2 -5.99 -11.87 16.08
N THR A 3 -6.82 -10.86 16.30
CA THR A 3 -7.50 -10.14 15.23
C THR A 3 -6.46 -9.31 14.48
N MET A 4 -6.17 -9.66 13.24
CA MET A 4 -5.27 -8.92 12.33
C MET A 4 -5.85 -7.54 11.94
N THR A 5 -6.82 -7.01 12.69
CA THR A 5 -7.47 -5.71 12.49
C THR A 5 -6.46 -4.58 12.32
N ARG A 6 -5.49 -4.47 13.24
CA ARG A 6 -4.44 -3.43 13.16
C ARG A 6 -3.58 -3.54 11.92
N PHE A 7 -3.37 -4.75 11.39
CA PHE A 7 -2.61 -4.95 10.17
C PHE A 7 -3.41 -4.42 8.97
N TRP A 8 -4.69 -4.80 8.85
CA TRP A 8 -5.55 -4.34 7.77
C TRP A 8 -5.76 -2.82 7.80
N GLU A 9 -6.02 -2.24 8.98
CA GLU A 9 -6.13 -0.79 9.16
C GLU A 9 -4.84 -0.06 8.76
N SER A 10 -3.67 -0.62 9.06
CA SER A 10 -2.38 -0.01 8.68
C SER A 10 -2.14 0.08 7.18
N LEU A 11 -2.84 -0.74 6.40
CA LEU A 11 -2.83 -0.73 4.93
C LEU A 11 -3.93 0.17 4.34
N GLY A 12 -4.67 0.91 5.20
CA GLY A 12 -5.84 1.68 4.80
C GLY A 12 -7.10 0.83 4.64
N GLY A 13 -7.11 -0.38 5.20
CA GLY A 13 -8.23 -1.30 5.10
C GLY A 13 -9.39 -0.91 5.99
N GLU A 14 -10.58 -0.83 5.42
CA GLU A 14 -11.82 -0.53 6.14
C GLU A 14 -12.64 -1.79 6.39
N ARG A 15 -13.19 -1.96 7.58
CA ARG A 15 -13.98 -3.14 7.93
C ARG A 15 -15.35 -3.08 7.26
N ILE A 16 -15.70 -4.12 6.48
CA ILE A 16 -17.01 -4.20 5.81
C ILE A 16 -18.01 -4.96 6.68
N LYS A 17 -17.79 -6.27 6.88
CA LYS A 17 -18.70 -7.16 7.61
C LYS A 17 -17.91 -8.32 8.21
N GLY A 18 -18.22 -8.70 9.45
CA GLY A 18 -17.52 -9.79 10.13
C GLY A 18 -16.00 -9.54 10.17
N ASN A 19 -15.21 -10.48 9.67
CA ASN A 19 -13.74 -10.36 9.66
C ASN A 19 -13.17 -9.93 8.30
N TYR A 20 -14.00 -9.39 7.41
CA TYR A 20 -13.59 -8.92 6.08
C TYR A 20 -13.25 -7.42 6.07
N TYR A 21 -12.22 -7.07 5.29
CA TYR A 21 -11.75 -5.70 5.08
C TYR A 21 -11.75 -5.36 3.58
N ALA A 22 -12.23 -4.17 3.24
CA ALA A 22 -12.00 -3.53 1.94
C ALA A 22 -10.58 -2.95 1.94
N LEU A 23 -9.80 -3.22 0.91
CA LEU A 23 -8.51 -2.55 0.70
C LEU A 23 -8.65 -1.47 -0.36
N PRO A 24 -7.93 -0.35 -0.22
CA PRO A 24 -7.91 0.68 -1.25
C PRO A 24 -7.21 0.15 -2.51
N LEU A 25 -7.69 0.57 -3.68
CA LEU A 25 -7.10 0.20 -4.97
C LEU A 25 -5.67 0.72 -5.13
N ALA A 26 -5.33 1.81 -4.43
CA ALA A 26 -4.00 2.37 -4.36
C ALA A 26 -3.47 2.29 -2.93
N ILE A 27 -2.25 1.79 -2.77
CA ILE A 27 -1.56 1.81 -1.48
C ILE A 27 -1.21 3.27 -1.15
N ALA A 28 -1.66 3.73 0.02
CA ALA A 28 -1.33 5.08 0.50
C ALA A 28 0.18 5.24 0.68
N ARG A 29 0.78 6.15 -0.09
CA ARG A 29 2.20 6.51 0.06
C ARG A 29 2.34 7.50 1.19
N LYS A 30 3.13 7.14 2.20
CA LYS A 30 3.57 8.08 3.23
C LYS A 30 4.47 9.15 2.61
N SER A 31 4.44 10.36 3.17
CA SER A 31 5.40 11.39 2.76
C SER A 31 6.82 10.97 3.14
N GLU A 32 7.82 11.40 2.38
CA GLU A 32 9.22 11.11 2.73
C GLU A 32 9.62 11.69 4.09
N SER A 33 8.98 12.78 4.53
CA SER A 33 9.15 13.37 5.85
C SER A 33 8.69 12.48 7.00
N GLU A 34 7.70 11.61 6.78
CA GLU A 34 7.21 10.65 7.78
C GLU A 34 8.08 9.39 7.87
N ILE A 35 8.96 9.17 6.90
CA ILE A 35 9.87 8.04 6.88
C ILE A 35 11.15 8.43 7.60
N ALA A 36 11.47 7.73 8.68
CA ALA A 36 12.73 7.90 9.41
C ALA A 36 13.93 7.87 8.44
N SER A 37 14.89 8.79 8.60
CA SER A 37 15.95 9.04 7.61
C SER A 37 16.64 7.77 7.09
N LYS A 38 16.98 6.84 8.00
CA LYS A 38 17.62 5.56 7.68
C LYS A 38 16.82 4.63 6.75
N LYS A 39 15.49 4.80 6.68
CA LYS A 39 14.58 4.02 5.83
C LYS A 39 14.17 4.76 4.55
N ARG A 40 14.49 6.05 4.39
CA ARG A 40 14.07 6.86 3.23
C ARG A 40 14.63 6.36 1.92
N ALA A 41 15.90 5.94 1.89
CA ALA A 41 16.52 5.41 0.68
C ALA A 41 15.79 4.14 0.19
N GLU A 42 15.48 3.23 1.11
CA GLU A 42 14.76 1.99 0.80
C GLU A 42 13.32 2.25 0.38
N TYR A 43 12.63 3.17 1.08
CA TYR A 43 11.30 3.62 0.71
C TYR A 43 11.26 4.12 -0.74
N ARG A 44 12.16 5.05 -1.10
CA ARG A 44 12.24 5.58 -2.47
C ARG A 44 12.47 4.49 -3.51
N ARG A 45 13.44 3.59 -3.29
CA ARG A 45 13.72 2.48 -4.24
C ARG A 45 12.51 1.58 -4.43
N ARG A 46 11.85 1.19 -3.35
CA ARG A 46 10.64 0.35 -3.41
C ARG A 46 9.54 0.99 -4.25
N TYR A 47 9.26 2.28 -4.04
CA TYR A 47 8.21 2.95 -4.80
C TYR A 47 8.61 3.25 -6.24
N ALA A 48 9.87 3.57 -6.52
CA ALA A 48 10.36 3.71 -7.89
C ALA A 48 10.23 2.41 -8.71
N LEU A 49 10.48 1.26 -8.08
CA LEU A 49 10.25 -0.04 -8.72
C LEU A 49 8.76 -0.29 -8.97
N LEU A 50 7.90 -0.01 -7.98
CA LEU A 50 6.46 -0.15 -8.15
C LEU A 50 5.93 0.76 -9.28
N ASP A 51 6.43 1.99 -9.36
CA ASP A 51 6.12 2.93 -10.44
C ASP A 51 6.56 2.38 -11.80
N SER A 52 7.79 1.86 -11.91
CA SER A 52 8.26 1.29 -13.18
C SER A 52 7.43 0.08 -13.59
N VAL A 53 7.01 -0.76 -12.64
CA VAL A 53 6.13 -1.92 -12.93
C VAL A 53 4.77 -1.43 -13.41
N VAL A 54 4.18 -0.42 -12.78
CA VAL A 54 2.90 0.15 -13.22
C VAL A 54 3.01 0.77 -14.62
N GLU A 55 4.11 1.46 -14.92
CA GLU A 55 4.38 2.00 -16.26
C GLU A 55 4.56 0.90 -17.31
N GLN A 56 5.15 -0.24 -16.93
CA GLN A 56 5.38 -1.38 -17.82
C GLN A 56 4.15 -2.27 -18.04
N VAL A 57 3.19 -2.24 -17.11
CA VAL A 57 1.92 -2.95 -17.28
C VAL A 57 1.02 -2.08 -18.17
N PRO A 58 0.74 -2.47 -19.43
CA PRO A 58 -0.25 -1.76 -20.22
C PRO A 58 -1.55 -1.72 -19.43
N VAL A 59 -2.30 -0.61 -19.54
CA VAL A 59 -3.56 -0.30 -18.83
C VAL A 59 -4.72 -1.25 -19.22
N THR A 60 -4.40 -2.51 -19.52
CA THR A 60 -5.23 -3.58 -20.08
C THR A 60 -6.32 -4.07 -19.12
N PHE A 61 -6.32 -3.63 -17.86
CA PHE A 61 -7.42 -3.92 -16.93
C PHE A 61 -8.47 -2.81 -16.96
N LYS A 62 -8.98 -2.48 -18.16
CA LYS A 62 -10.32 -1.91 -18.31
C LYS A 62 -11.29 -3.06 -18.55
N ARG A 63 -12.06 -3.42 -17.53
CA ARG A 63 -13.30 -4.18 -17.67
C ARG A 63 -14.45 -3.29 -17.22
#